data_AF-A0A7C2B8N5-F1
#
_entry.id   AF-A0A7C2B8N5-F1
#
_cell.length_a   1.000
_cell.length_b   1.000
_cell.length_c   1.000
_cell.angle_alpha   90.00
_cell.angle_beta   90.00
_cell.angle_gamma   90.00
#
_symmetry.space_group_name_H-M   'P 1'
#
loop_
_entity.id
_entity.type
_entity.pdbx_description
1 polymer ?
#
loop_
_entity_poly.entity_id
_entity_poly.type
_entity_poly.pdbx_seq_one_letter_code
_entity_poly.pdbx_strand_id
1 'polypeptide(L)'
;DMGAVPHILNGADVMVPGIVTFGEFEVGDIVYVDDVEKHRVFAVGQALMGSGELRETKRGKAVRTLHYAGDKLWKLLTGAR
;
A
#
# COMPACT_ATOMS: atom_id res chain seq x y z
N ASP A 1 9.11 -1.93 1.68
CA ASP A 1 10.14 -2.20 2.69
C ASP A 1 9.66 -1.58 3.99
N MET A 2 10.41 -1.71 5.08
CA MET A 2 10.02 -1.11 6.35
C MET A 2 10.12 0.43 6.36
N GLY A 3 10.90 1.02 5.46
CA GLY A 3 11.02 2.47 5.33
C GLY A 3 9.75 3.13 4.78
N ALA A 4 9.03 2.46 3.88
CA ALA A 4 7.79 2.97 3.31
C ALA A 4 6.59 2.94 4.29
N VAL A 5 6.58 2.00 5.24
CA VAL A 5 5.47 1.78 6.19
C VAL A 5 5.02 3.06 6.92
N PRO A 6 5.89 3.81 7.62
CA PRO A 6 5.47 5.01 8.33
C PRO A 6 4.91 6.09 7.40
N HIS A 7 5.33 6.16 6.15
CA HIS A 7 4.79 7.13 5.19
C HIS A 7 3.37 6.76 4.76
N ILE A 8 3.12 5.49 4.47
CA ILE A 8 1.79 5.01 4.09
C ILE A 8 0.81 5.11 5.26
N LEU A 9 1.26 4.84 6.50
CA LEU A 9 0.50 5.10 7.73
C LEU A 9 0.25 6.60 8.01
N ASN A 10 0.85 7.49 7.24
CA ASN A 10 0.57 8.93 7.24
C ASN A 10 -0.20 9.38 5.98
N GLY A 11 -0.72 8.44 5.19
CA GLY A 11 -1.55 8.71 4.02
C GLY A 11 -0.79 8.88 2.71
N ALA A 12 0.50 8.52 2.66
CA ALA A 12 1.21 8.43 1.39
C ALA A 12 0.68 7.26 0.54
N ASP A 13 0.81 7.42 -0.77
CA ASP A 13 0.60 6.34 -1.73
C ASP A 13 1.77 5.36 -1.73
N VAL A 14 1.55 4.13 -2.19
CA VAL A 14 2.62 3.14 -2.32
C VAL A 14 3.42 3.44 -3.57
N MET A 15 4.69 3.74 -3.38
CA MET A 15 5.63 4.04 -4.45
C MET A 15 6.42 2.78 -4.82
N VAL A 16 6.70 2.61 -6.12
CA VAL A 16 7.44 1.45 -6.67
C VAL A 16 8.72 1.13 -5.88
N PRO A 17 9.59 2.10 -5.51
CA PRO A 17 10.83 1.78 -4.80
C PRO A 17 10.62 1.12 -3.42
N GLY A 18 9.45 1.32 -2.82
CA GLY A 18 9.09 0.75 -1.53
C GLY A 18 8.46 -0.64 -1.62
N ILE A 19 8.27 -1.23 -2.81
CA ILE A 19 7.67 -2.56 -2.96
C ILE A 19 8.79 -3.59 -3.04
N VAL A 20 8.76 -4.59 -2.14
CA VAL A 20 9.78 -5.65 -2.07
C VAL A 20 9.28 -6.95 -2.70
N THR A 21 8.02 -7.29 -2.44
CA THR A 21 7.34 -8.47 -3.00
C THR A 21 5.91 -8.10 -3.35
N PHE A 22 5.36 -8.77 -4.35
CA PHE A 22 3.98 -8.56 -4.79
C PHE A 22 3.43 -9.81 -5.49
N GLY A 23 2.11 -9.98 -5.45
CA GLY A 23 1.38 -10.99 -6.22
C GLY A 23 0.92 -10.45 -7.58
N GLU A 24 0.09 -11.22 -8.28
CA GLU A 24 -0.49 -10.79 -9.55
C GLU A 24 -1.76 -9.95 -9.33
N PHE A 25 -1.87 -8.83 -10.07
CA PHE A 25 -3.03 -7.94 -10.07
C PHE A 25 -2.97 -7.01 -11.28
N GLU A 26 -4.12 -6.50 -11.69
CA GLU A 26 -4.26 -5.58 -12.81
C GLU A 26 -4.45 -4.14 -12.34
N VAL A 27 -4.26 -3.19 -13.26
CA VAL A 27 -4.57 -1.77 -13.00
C VAL A 27 -6.04 -1.64 -12.64
N GLY A 28 -6.32 -0.94 -11.55
CA GLY A 28 -7.68 -0.68 -11.05
C GLY A 28 -8.16 -1.65 -9.97
N ASP A 29 -7.48 -2.78 -9.78
CA ASP A 29 -7.81 -3.76 -8.74
C ASP A 29 -7.64 -3.16 -7.34
N ILE A 30 -8.45 -3.66 -6.40
CA ILE A 30 -8.29 -3.36 -4.97
C ILE A 30 -7.27 -4.33 -4.38
N VAL A 31 -6.20 -3.78 -3.82
CA VAL A 31 -5.07 -4.53 -3.26
C VAL A 31 -4.85 -4.15 -1.80
N TYR A 32 -4.34 -5.10 -1.01
CA TYR A 32 -3.85 -4.82 0.33
C TYR A 32 -2.35 -4.55 0.31
N VAL A 33 -1.86 -3.91 1.38
CA VAL A 33 -0.43 -3.66 1.62
C VAL A 33 -0.07 -4.22 2.99
N ASP A 34 0.95 -5.07 3.03
CA ASP A 34 1.50 -5.66 4.25
C ASP A 34 2.96 -5.27 4.49
N ASP A 35 3.40 -5.43 5.74
CA ASP A 35 4.80 -5.21 6.11
C ASP A 35 5.67 -6.46 5.82
N VAL A 36 6.94 -6.27 5.49
CA VAL A 36 7.83 -7.36 5.06
C VAL A 36 8.35 -8.24 6.21
N GLU A 37 8.19 -7.82 7.46
CA GLU A 37 8.71 -8.56 8.62
C GLU A 37 7.69 -9.55 9.18
N LYS A 38 6.43 -9.12 9.27
CA LYS A 38 5.34 -9.80 9.97
C LYS A 38 4.12 -10.02 9.08
N HIS A 39 4.14 -9.56 7.82
CA HIS A 39 3.03 -9.68 6.88
C HIS A 39 1.71 -9.14 7.44
N ARG A 40 1.78 -8.09 8.28
CA ARG A 40 0.56 -7.45 8.81
C ARG A 40 0.04 -6.50 7.76
N VAL A 41 -1.18 -6.77 7.31
CA VAL A 41 -1.93 -5.84 6.46
C VAL A 41 -2.20 -4.57 7.24
N PHE A 42 -1.78 -3.43 6.69
CA PHE A 42 -1.93 -2.13 7.33
C PHE A 42 -2.54 -1.07 6.41
N ALA A 43 -2.69 -1.34 5.12
CA ALA A 43 -3.39 -0.47 4.19
C ALA A 43 -4.11 -1.26 3.10
N VAL A 44 -5.10 -0.60 2.50
CA VAL A 44 -5.81 -1.03 1.30
C VAL A 44 -5.76 0.11 0.29
N GLY A 45 -5.58 -0.23 -0.98
CA GLY A 45 -5.46 0.74 -2.05
C GLY A 45 -5.98 0.24 -3.37
N GLN A 46 -5.96 1.12 -4.37
CA GLN A 46 -6.25 0.78 -5.76
C GLN A 46 -4.95 0.75 -6.56
N ALA A 47 -4.72 -0.35 -7.28
CA ALA A 47 -3.58 -0.48 -8.18
C ALA A 47 -3.64 0.58 -9.29
N LEU A 48 -2.55 1.32 -9.46
CA LEU A 48 -2.34 2.26 -10.56
C LEU A 48 -1.41 1.69 -11.63
N MET A 49 -0.63 0.67 -11.28
CA MET A 49 0.23 -0.13 -12.15
C MET A 49 -0.16 -1.59 -11.95
N GLY A 50 -0.21 -2.38 -13.01
CA GLY A 50 -0.39 -3.83 -12.91
C GLY A 50 0.91 -4.53 -12.51
N SER A 51 0.84 -5.79 -12.08
CA SER A 51 2.01 -6.59 -11.71
C SER A 51 3.03 -6.72 -12.84
N GLY A 52 2.57 -6.81 -14.10
CA GLY A 52 3.44 -6.82 -15.29
C GLY A 52 4.28 -5.56 -15.42
N GLU A 53 3.66 -4.38 -15.38
CA GLU A 53 4.36 -3.09 -15.43
C GLU A 53 5.28 -2.91 -14.22
N LEU A 54 4.82 -3.33 -13.04
CA LEU A 54 5.55 -3.20 -11.78
C LEU A 54 6.89 -3.97 -11.79
N ARG A 55 6.99 -5.07 -12.55
CA ARG A 55 8.25 -5.82 -12.74
C ARG A 55 9.28 -5.06 -13.56
N GLU A 56 8.84 -4.21 -14.48
CA GLU A 56 9.70 -3.54 -15.46
C GLU A 56 10.08 -2.12 -15.02
N THR A 57 9.26 -1.47 -14.18
CA THR A 57 9.51 -0.12 -13.71
C THR A 57 10.26 -0.06 -12.37
N LYS A 58 11.04 1.00 -12.17
CA LYS A 58 11.78 1.26 -10.92
C LYS A 58 11.26 2.49 -10.16
N ARG A 59 10.29 3.22 -10.72
CA ARG A 59 9.82 4.51 -10.21
C ARG A 59 8.34 4.68 -10.50
N GLY A 60 7.73 5.61 -9.77
CA GLY A 60 6.33 5.95 -9.93
C GLY A 60 5.47 5.49 -8.75
N LYS A 61 4.19 5.78 -8.86
CA LYS A 61 3.17 5.43 -7.87
C LYS A 61 2.49 4.14 -8.32
N ALA A 62 2.62 3.09 -7.53
CA ALA A 62 2.11 1.77 -7.86
C ALA A 62 0.68 1.57 -7.37
N VAL A 63 0.37 2.06 -6.16
CA VAL A 63 -0.95 1.90 -5.53
C VAL A 63 -1.38 3.22 -4.92
N ARG A 64 -2.60 3.66 -5.25
CA ARG A 64 -3.26 4.78 -4.57
C ARG A 64 -3.84 4.29 -3.25
N THR A 65 -3.39 4.84 -2.13
CA THR A 65 -3.88 4.47 -0.80
C THR A 65 -5.32 4.93 -0.64
N LEU A 66 -6.21 4.01 -0.24
CA LEU A 66 -7.63 4.29 0.02
C LEU A 66 -7.94 4.31 1.51
N HIS A 67 -7.32 3.40 2.25
CA HIS A 67 -7.51 3.25 3.69
C HIS A 67 -6.21 2.73 4.32
N TYR A 68 -5.90 3.20 5.52
CA TYR A 68 -4.75 2.70 6.28
C TYR A 68 -5.02 2.73 7.78
N ALA A 69 -4.30 1.90 8.52
CA ALA A 69 -4.40 1.82 9.96
C ALA A 69 -4.09 3.18 10.61
N GLY A 70 -5.01 3.67 11.42
CA GLY A 70 -4.90 4.98 12.07
C GLY A 70 -5.39 6.17 11.24
N ASP A 71 -5.92 5.96 10.04
CA ASP A 71 -6.60 7.03 9.31
C ASP A 71 -7.92 7.44 9.97
N LYS A 72 -8.59 8.44 9.39
CA LYS A 72 -9.85 8.98 9.93
C LYS A 72 -10.93 7.91 10.06
N LEU A 73 -11.06 7.04 9.06
CA LEU A 73 -12.08 5.98 9.06
C LEU A 73 -11.75 4.92 10.10
N TRP A 74 -10.48 4.54 10.21
CA TRP A 74 -9.99 3.61 11.23
C TRP A 74 -10.32 4.10 12.63
N LYS A 75 -9.98 5.36 12.94
CA LYS A 75 -10.24 5.97 14.25
C LYS A 75 -11.73 6.05 14.54
N LEU A 76 -12.54 6.38 13.53
CA LEU A 76 -14.00 6.43 13.67
C LEU A 76 -14.59 5.05 14.03
N LEU A 77 -14.09 3.98 13.41
CA LEU A 77 -14.60 2.61 13.61
C LEU A 77 -14.09 1.95 14.89
N THR A 78 -12.84 2.22 15.27
CA THR A 78 -12.18 1.54 16.41
C THR A 78 -12.24 2.33 17.71
N GLY A 79 -12.53 3.64 17.65
CA GLY A 79 -12.41 4.52 18.81
C GLY A 79 -10.96 4.76 19.25
N ALA A 80 -9.98 4.30 18.47
CA ALA A 80 -8.57 4.57 18.70
C ALA A 80 -8.31 6.08 18.59
N ARG A 81 -7.66 6.65 19.60
CA ARG A 81 -7.27 8.07 19.64
C ARG A 81 -5.98 8.29 18.84
#